data_AF-A0A521PEY1-F1
#
_entry.id   AF-A0A521PEY1-F1
#
_cell.length_a   1.000
_cell.length_b   1.000
_cell.length_c   1.000
_cell.angle_alpha   90.00
_cell.angle_beta   90.00
_cell.angle_gamma   90.00
#
_symmetry.space_group_name_H-M   'P 1'
#
loop_
_entity.id
_entity.type
_entity.pdbx_description
1 polymer ?
#
loop_
_entity_poly.entity_id
_entity_poly.type
_entity_poly.pdbx_seq_one_letter_code
_entity_poly.pdbx_strand_id
1 'polypeptide(L)'
;MAMRTMGVALAAAALCGPAANAQPKPEARSAMLQKLVDCRKLTDESARLACYDQATVALDQAEAKGDIVVVDREQARKVRRQAFGFSVPSITLFERGESKEELENTTGVVAVARINGAGKWVIKLEDGAVWTQVDANELFRDPKPGMPVKIRQASMGSFLMTVDNTRAFRARRTE
;
A
#
# COMPACT_ATOMS: atom_id res chain seq x y z
N MET A 1 3.87 67.56 -38.98
CA MET A 1 4.08 66.21 -38.42
C MET A 1 3.87 66.32 -36.91
N ALA A 2 2.72 65.95 -36.30
CA ALA A 2 2.16 64.60 -36.04
C ALA A 2 3.19 63.68 -35.31
N MET A 3 2.94 63.05 -34.15
CA MET A 3 1.76 62.30 -33.70
C MET A 3 1.78 62.06 -32.15
N ARG A 4 0.60 61.97 -31.51
CA ARG A 4 0.35 61.39 -30.17
C ARG A 4 0.77 59.92 -30.10
N THR A 5 1.26 59.43 -28.94
CA THR A 5 1.05 58.02 -28.53
C THR A 5 0.95 57.85 -27.01
N MET A 6 -0.13 57.16 -26.65
CA MET A 6 -0.56 56.64 -25.36
C MET A 6 0.13 55.28 -25.14
N GLY A 7 0.55 54.94 -23.92
CA GLY A 7 1.22 53.68 -23.62
C GLY A 7 0.94 53.18 -22.20
N VAL A 8 -0.19 52.49 -22.06
CA VAL A 8 -0.58 51.68 -20.90
C VAL A 8 0.36 50.46 -20.84
N ALA A 9 0.94 50.14 -19.67
CA ALA A 9 1.63 48.87 -19.46
C ALA A 9 1.10 48.19 -18.19
N LEU A 10 0.50 47.02 -18.44
CA LEU A 10 -0.26 46.15 -17.56
C LEU A 10 0.54 45.68 -16.32
N ALA A 11 -0.12 45.73 -15.16
CA ALA A 11 0.26 44.95 -13.99
C ALA A 11 -0.11 43.47 -14.22
N ALA A 12 0.89 42.62 -14.48
CA ALA A 12 0.71 41.17 -14.52
C ALA A 12 0.78 40.61 -13.09
N ALA A 13 -0.37 40.51 -12.42
CA ALA A 13 -0.49 39.78 -11.16
C ALA A 13 -0.44 38.28 -11.44
N ALA A 14 0.72 37.66 -11.16
CA ALA A 14 0.88 36.22 -11.18
C ALA A 14 0.11 35.58 -10.02
N LEU A 15 -1.07 35.03 -10.33
CA LEU A 15 -1.86 34.19 -9.42
C LEU A 15 -1.15 32.84 -9.25
N CYS A 16 -0.22 32.75 -8.30
CA CYS A 16 0.20 31.46 -7.72
C CYS A 16 -0.93 30.95 -6.81
N GLY A 17 -1.92 30.28 -7.39
CA GLY A 17 -2.90 29.51 -6.63
C GLY A 17 -2.23 28.26 -6.02
N PRO A 18 -2.50 27.92 -4.75
CA PRO A 18 -1.99 26.69 -4.17
C PRO A 18 -2.53 25.48 -4.95
N ALA A 19 -1.62 24.62 -5.39
CA ALA A 19 -1.97 23.31 -5.92
C ALA A 19 -2.74 22.55 -4.84
N ALA A 20 -4.07 22.46 -5.00
CA ALA A 20 -4.89 21.59 -4.19
C ALA A 20 -4.46 20.15 -4.46
N ASN A 21 -3.74 19.54 -3.51
CA ASN A 21 -3.52 18.11 -3.49
C ASN A 21 -4.89 17.42 -3.47
N ALA A 22 -5.29 16.85 -4.60
CA ALA A 22 -6.48 16.03 -4.70
C ALA A 22 -6.29 14.82 -3.78
N GLN A 23 -6.89 14.85 -2.59
CA GLN A 23 -6.97 13.67 -1.75
C GLN A 23 -7.78 12.61 -2.51
N PRO A 24 -7.31 11.35 -2.58
CA PRO A 24 -8.05 10.29 -3.25
C PRO A 24 -9.42 10.17 -2.61
N LYS A 25 -10.47 10.34 -3.43
CA LYS A 25 -11.86 10.19 -3.03
C LYS A 25 -12.04 8.79 -2.45
N PRO A 26 -12.62 8.62 -1.25
CA PRO A 26 -12.91 7.30 -0.71
C PRO A 26 -13.73 6.54 -1.74
N GLU A 27 -13.24 5.38 -2.18
CA GLU A 27 -13.99 4.54 -3.09
C GLU A 27 -15.36 4.24 -2.48
N ALA A 28 -16.40 4.41 -3.29
CA ALA A 28 -17.77 4.23 -2.85
C ALA A 28 -17.95 2.80 -2.33
N ARG A 29 -18.56 2.69 -1.14
CA ARG A 29 -18.91 1.41 -0.52
C ARG A 29 -19.71 0.55 -1.51
N SER A 30 -19.48 -0.77 -1.52
CA SER A 30 -20.21 -1.65 -2.44
C SER A 30 -21.72 -1.50 -2.26
N ALA A 31 -22.46 -1.47 -3.37
CA ALA A 31 -23.91 -1.28 -3.34
C ALA A 31 -24.63 -2.38 -2.54
N MET A 32 -24.10 -3.61 -2.54
CA MET A 32 -24.66 -4.72 -1.76
C MET A 32 -24.47 -4.52 -0.25
N LEU A 33 -23.29 -4.07 0.17
CA LEU A 33 -23.06 -3.74 1.58
C LEU A 33 -23.90 -2.54 2.02
N GLN A 34 -24.15 -1.58 1.12
CA GLN A 34 -25.02 -0.45 1.40
C GLN A 34 -26.48 -0.89 1.63
N LYS A 35 -27.02 -1.79 0.79
CA LYS A 35 -28.38 -2.36 0.98
C LYS A 35 -28.55 -3.03 2.34
N LEU A 36 -27.57 -3.81 2.78
CA LEU A 36 -27.58 -4.46 4.09
C LEU A 36 -27.61 -3.42 5.23
N VAL A 37 -26.80 -2.37 5.13
CA VAL A 37 -26.77 -1.28 6.13
C VAL A 37 -28.08 -0.47 6.12
N ASP A 38 -28.71 -0.30 4.96
CA ASP A 38 -29.96 0.45 4.82
C ASP A 38 -31.14 -0.23 5.51
N CYS A 39 -31.14 -1.57 5.64
CA CYS A 39 -32.16 -2.28 6.43
C CYS A 39 -32.25 -1.78 7.89
N ARG A 40 -31.17 -1.23 8.45
CA ARG A 40 -31.18 -0.62 9.80
C ARG A 40 -32.09 0.61 9.92
N LYS A 41 -32.45 1.24 8.80
CA LYS A 41 -33.30 2.43 8.78
C LYS A 41 -34.78 2.10 8.97
N LEU A 42 -35.16 0.82 8.82
CA LEU A 42 -36.52 0.36 9.03
C LEU A 42 -36.82 0.23 10.54
N THR A 43 -37.91 0.87 10.97
CA THR A 43 -38.38 0.85 12.36
C THR A 43 -39.27 -0.34 12.64
N ASP A 44 -40.07 -0.78 11.65
CA ASP A 44 -40.87 -1.99 11.74
C ASP A 44 -39.99 -3.23 11.76
N GLU A 45 -40.17 -4.09 12.77
CA GLU A 45 -39.31 -5.25 12.99
C GLU A 45 -39.48 -6.31 11.91
N SER A 46 -40.72 -6.54 11.48
CA SER A 46 -41.04 -7.57 10.47
C SER A 46 -40.49 -7.19 9.10
N ALA A 47 -40.63 -5.91 8.71
CA ALA A 47 -40.08 -5.36 7.48
C ALA A 47 -38.54 -5.35 7.52
N ARG A 48 -37.95 -5.02 8.68
CA ARG A 48 -36.49 -5.04 8.85
C ARG A 48 -35.92 -6.46 8.73
N LEU A 49 -36.56 -7.46 9.31
CA LEU A 49 -36.15 -8.85 9.19
C LEU A 49 -36.21 -9.32 7.73
N ALA A 50 -37.34 -9.10 7.05
CA ALA A 50 -37.50 -9.44 5.64
C ALA A 50 -36.46 -8.74 4.74
N CYS A 51 -36.10 -7.48 5.05
CA CYS A 51 -35.04 -6.75 4.36
C CYS A 51 -33.67 -7.43 4.53
N TYR A 52 -33.31 -7.82 5.75
CA TYR A 52 -32.05 -8.53 6.00
C TYR A 52 -32.00 -9.86 5.28
N ASP A 53 -33.06 -10.67 5.34
CA ASP A 53 -33.10 -11.98 4.69
C ASP A 53 -32.92 -11.88 3.16
N GLN A 54 -33.55 -10.89 2.53
CA GLN A 54 -33.37 -10.64 1.10
C GLN A 54 -31.95 -10.15 0.77
N ALA A 55 -31.40 -9.26 1.61
CA ALA A 55 -30.07 -8.69 1.39
C ALA A 55 -28.96 -9.73 1.60
N THR A 56 -29.09 -10.64 2.57
CA THR A 56 -28.12 -11.71 2.81
C THR A 56 -28.11 -12.74 1.68
N VAL A 57 -29.27 -13.15 1.17
CA VAL A 57 -29.36 -14.03 0.00
C VAL A 57 -28.72 -13.37 -1.23
N ALA A 58 -28.97 -12.08 -1.46
CA ALA A 58 -28.35 -11.38 -2.59
C ALA A 58 -26.82 -11.24 -2.43
N LEU A 59 -26.33 -11.05 -1.20
CA LEU A 59 -24.90 -10.97 -0.91
C LEU A 59 -24.21 -12.32 -1.12
N ASP A 60 -24.79 -13.41 -0.60
CA ASP A 60 -24.28 -14.77 -0.77
C ASP A 60 -24.20 -15.17 -2.25
N GLN A 61 -25.25 -14.88 -3.02
CA GLN A 61 -25.24 -15.10 -4.47
C GLN A 61 -24.18 -14.29 -5.21
N ALA A 62 -23.93 -13.04 -4.79
CA ALA A 62 -22.90 -12.20 -5.37
C ALA A 62 -21.49 -12.71 -5.04
N GLU A 63 -21.27 -13.21 -3.82
CA GLU A 63 -20.03 -13.84 -3.41
C GLU A 63 -19.78 -15.14 -4.18
N ALA A 64 -20.79 -16.02 -4.28
CA ALA A 64 -20.71 -17.27 -5.03
C ALA A 64 -20.40 -17.06 -6.53
N LYS A 65 -20.85 -15.94 -7.11
CA LYS A 65 -20.56 -15.55 -8.50
C LYS A 65 -19.20 -14.87 -8.68
N GLY A 66 -18.56 -14.45 -7.59
CA GLY A 66 -17.32 -13.67 -7.62
C GLY A 66 -17.53 -12.18 -7.91
N ASP A 67 -18.76 -11.68 -7.87
CA ASP A 67 -19.06 -10.24 -7.99
C ASP A 67 -18.59 -9.48 -6.73
N ILE A 68 -18.48 -10.19 -5.61
CA ILE A 68 -17.94 -9.69 -4.33
C ILE A 68 -16.93 -10.71 -3.80
N VAL A 69 -15.83 -10.22 -3.25
CA VAL A 69 -14.86 -11.03 -2.50
C VAL A 69 -14.78 -10.48 -1.09
N VAL A 70 -15.00 -11.33 -0.09
CA VAL A 70 -14.78 -11.00 1.31
C VAL A 70 -13.37 -11.42 1.68
N VAL A 71 -12.55 -10.45 2.05
CA VAL A 71 -11.17 -10.68 2.48
C VAL A 71 -11.08 -10.35 3.96
N ASP A 72 -10.67 -11.32 4.77
CA ASP A 72 -10.41 -11.05 6.18
C ASP A 72 -9.09 -10.26 6.36
N ARG A 73 -8.89 -9.70 7.56
CA ARG A 73 -7.73 -8.84 7.82
C ARG A 73 -6.40 -9.60 7.77
N GLU A 74 -6.36 -10.88 8.14
CA GLU A 74 -5.13 -11.66 8.11
C GLU A 74 -4.74 -12.05 6.68
N GLN A 75 -5.72 -12.39 5.83
CA GLN A 75 -5.52 -12.59 4.39
C GLN A 75 -5.01 -11.33 3.72
N ALA A 76 -5.63 -10.17 4.01
CA ALA A 76 -5.19 -8.87 3.50
C ALA A 76 -3.73 -8.56 3.91
N ARG A 77 -3.39 -8.78 5.19
CA ARG A 77 -2.02 -8.60 5.70
C ARG A 77 -1.02 -9.55 5.03
N LYS A 78 -1.39 -10.80 4.78
CA LYS A 78 -0.53 -11.78 4.08
C LYS A 78 -0.22 -11.31 2.66
N VAL A 79 -1.25 -10.91 1.91
CA VAL A 79 -1.08 -10.37 0.55
C VAL A 79 -0.20 -9.11 0.59
N ARG A 80 -0.41 -8.22 1.57
CA ARG A 80 0.43 -7.02 1.74
C ARG A 80 1.89 -7.37 1.98
N ARG A 81 2.19 -8.26 2.92
CA ARG A 81 3.57 -8.70 3.19
C ARG A 81 4.21 -9.29 1.94
N GLN A 82 3.49 -10.13 1.22
CA GLN A 82 3.97 -10.75 -0.02
C GLN A 82 4.22 -9.74 -1.15
N ALA A 83 3.53 -8.61 -1.18
CA ALA A 83 3.73 -7.55 -2.15
C ALA A 83 4.60 -6.38 -1.63
N PHE A 84 5.03 -6.42 -0.37
CA PHE A 84 5.84 -5.35 0.22
C PHE A 84 7.16 -5.17 -0.54
N GLY A 85 7.49 -3.95 -0.95
CA GLY A 85 8.63 -3.69 -1.83
C GLY A 85 8.27 -3.51 -3.30
N PHE A 86 7.03 -3.82 -3.69
CA PHE A 86 6.48 -3.49 -5.00
C PHE A 86 5.47 -2.33 -4.90
N SER A 87 5.45 -1.46 -5.91
CA SER A 87 4.42 -0.43 -6.05
C SER A 87 3.23 -0.97 -6.83
N VAL A 88 2.22 -1.51 -6.12
CA VAL A 88 1.01 -2.06 -6.74
C VAL A 88 -0.21 -1.19 -6.37
N PRO A 89 -0.85 -0.48 -7.32
CA PRO A 89 -1.97 0.41 -7.00
C PRO A 89 -3.13 -0.27 -6.28
N SER A 90 -3.44 -1.52 -6.62
CA SER A 90 -4.54 -2.29 -6.02
C SER A 90 -4.32 -2.66 -4.56
N ILE A 91 -3.10 -2.53 -4.01
CA ILE A 91 -2.84 -2.86 -2.61
C ILE A 91 -3.41 -1.84 -1.63
N THR A 92 -3.66 -0.62 -2.12
CA THR A 92 -4.26 0.47 -1.34
C THR A 92 -5.64 0.12 -0.79
N LEU A 93 -6.35 -0.83 -1.43
CA LEU A 93 -7.61 -1.40 -0.96
C LEU A 93 -7.48 -2.08 0.42
N PHE A 94 -6.30 -2.60 0.74
CA PHE A 94 -6.00 -3.32 1.98
C PHE A 94 -5.35 -2.45 3.06
N GLU A 95 -5.19 -1.14 2.84
CA GLU A 95 -4.56 -0.24 3.81
C GLU A 95 -5.55 0.32 4.84
N ARG A 96 -6.85 0.23 4.57
CA ARG A 96 -7.89 0.78 5.44
C ARG A 96 -7.88 0.12 6.82
N GLY A 97 -7.67 0.92 7.85
CA GLY A 97 -7.69 0.46 9.25
C GLY A 97 -6.35 -0.13 9.73
N GLU A 98 -5.31 -0.09 8.91
CA GLU A 98 -3.93 -0.43 9.29
C GLU A 98 -3.19 0.81 9.80
N SER A 99 -2.28 0.60 10.75
CA SER A 99 -1.41 1.67 11.23
C SER A 99 -0.29 1.97 10.23
N LYS A 100 0.24 3.20 10.25
CA LYS A 100 1.39 3.58 9.42
C LYS A 100 2.59 2.63 9.65
N GLU A 101 2.81 2.22 10.89
CA GLU A 101 3.87 1.27 11.23
C GLU A 101 3.66 -0.09 10.56
N GLU A 102 2.44 -0.63 10.56
CA GLU A 102 2.13 -1.88 9.87
C GLU A 102 2.28 -1.78 8.34
N LEU A 103 2.02 -0.61 7.76
CA LEU A 103 2.11 -0.36 6.32
C LEU A 103 3.56 -0.19 5.83
N GLU A 104 4.39 0.46 6.63
CA GLU A 104 5.77 0.81 6.26
C GLU A 104 6.80 -0.24 6.67
N ASN A 105 6.40 -1.31 7.37
CA ASN A 105 7.29 -2.35 7.86
C ASN A 105 6.83 -3.76 7.44
N THR A 106 7.79 -4.64 7.20
CA THR A 106 7.57 -6.09 7.08
C THR A 106 8.70 -6.85 7.75
N THR A 107 8.45 -8.11 8.06
CA THR A 107 9.44 -9.04 8.63
C THR A 107 9.53 -10.29 7.78
N GLY A 108 10.65 -10.99 7.90
CA GLY A 108 10.86 -12.27 7.23
C GLY A 108 12.03 -13.01 7.83
N VAL A 109 12.38 -14.13 7.21
CA VAL A 109 13.52 -14.97 7.60
C VAL A 109 14.36 -15.22 6.36
N VAL A 110 15.67 -15.12 6.50
CA VAL A 110 16.61 -15.42 5.41
C VAL A 110 16.49 -16.90 5.04
N ALA A 111 16.17 -17.20 3.79
CA ALA A 111 16.27 -18.54 3.23
C ALA A 111 17.64 -18.75 2.58
N VAL A 112 18.10 -17.77 1.80
CA VAL A 112 19.41 -17.80 1.12
C VAL A 112 20.01 -16.41 1.11
N ALA A 113 21.31 -16.31 1.34
CA ALA A 113 22.07 -15.08 1.16
C ALA A 113 23.30 -15.34 0.31
N ARG A 114 23.56 -14.47 -0.66
CA ARG A 114 24.71 -14.57 -1.56
C ARG A 114 25.19 -13.20 -1.98
N ILE A 115 26.42 -13.13 -2.45
CA ILE A 115 26.97 -11.93 -3.10
C ILE A 115 26.83 -12.10 -4.62
N ASN A 116 26.41 -11.05 -5.33
CA ASN A 116 26.36 -11.03 -6.79
C ASN A 116 27.69 -10.56 -7.42
N GLY A 117 27.80 -10.56 -8.75
CA GLY A 117 29.02 -10.13 -9.45
C GLY A 117 29.44 -8.67 -9.22
N ALA A 118 28.54 -7.83 -8.68
CA ALA A 118 28.82 -6.45 -8.31
C ALA A 118 29.23 -6.28 -6.83
N GLY A 119 29.48 -7.38 -6.11
CA GLY A 119 29.84 -7.35 -4.70
C GLY A 119 28.68 -6.97 -3.77
N LYS A 120 27.43 -7.03 -4.23
CA LYS A 120 26.24 -6.69 -3.44
C LYS A 120 25.56 -7.93 -2.89
N TRP A 121 25.05 -7.83 -1.65
CA TRP A 121 24.22 -8.87 -1.06
C TRP A 121 22.89 -9.01 -1.81
N VAL A 122 22.53 -10.26 -2.10
CA VAL A 122 21.22 -10.69 -2.59
C VAL A 122 20.68 -11.69 -1.58
N ILE A 123 19.56 -11.33 -0.95
CA ILE A 123 18.94 -12.07 0.13
C ILE A 123 17.57 -12.53 -0.32
N LYS A 124 17.38 -13.83 -0.38
CA LYS A 124 16.07 -14.46 -0.58
C LYS A 124 15.48 -14.82 0.78
N LEU A 125 14.24 -14.41 1.01
CA LEU A 125 13.48 -14.76 2.20
C LEU A 125 12.71 -16.07 2.01
N GLU A 126 12.25 -16.67 3.10
CA GLU A 126 11.45 -17.91 3.08
C GLU A 126 10.12 -17.79 2.32
N ASP A 127 9.53 -16.60 2.29
CA ASP A 127 8.31 -16.31 1.51
C ASP A 127 8.57 -16.15 0.00
N GLY A 128 9.84 -16.26 -0.41
CA GLY A 128 10.29 -16.14 -1.79
C GLY A 128 10.76 -14.76 -2.20
N ALA A 129 10.51 -13.70 -1.42
CA ALA A 129 10.92 -12.35 -1.76
C ALA A 129 12.46 -12.21 -1.85
N VAL A 130 12.96 -11.56 -2.90
CA VAL A 130 14.39 -11.35 -3.12
C VAL A 130 14.73 -9.88 -3.01
N TRP A 131 15.71 -9.58 -2.17
CA TRP A 131 16.17 -8.24 -1.84
C TRP A 131 17.64 -8.08 -2.20
N THR A 132 17.95 -7.05 -2.98
CA THR A 132 19.33 -6.71 -3.37
C THR A 132 19.78 -5.46 -2.64
N GLN A 133 20.96 -5.49 -2.04
CA GLN A 133 21.62 -4.32 -1.46
C GLN A 133 21.92 -3.27 -2.54
N VAL A 134 21.65 -2.00 -2.24
CA VAL A 134 21.84 -0.88 -3.18
C VAL A 134 22.83 0.18 -2.70
N ASP A 135 23.22 0.17 -1.43
CA ASP A 135 24.26 1.07 -0.91
C ASP A 135 25.66 0.43 -0.92
N ALA A 136 26.66 1.17 -0.43
CA ALA A 136 28.04 0.72 -0.29
C ALA A 136 28.37 0.24 1.14
N ASN A 137 27.37 0.04 2.01
CA ASN A 137 27.64 -0.36 3.39
C ASN A 137 28.15 -1.80 3.45
N GLU A 138 29.29 -2.03 4.06
CA GLU A 138 29.70 -3.39 4.40
C GLU A 138 28.86 -3.91 5.58
N LEU A 139 28.49 -5.18 5.52
CA LEU A 139 27.78 -5.83 6.61
C LEU A 139 28.82 -6.38 7.60
N PHE A 140 28.66 -6.03 8.88
CA PHE A 140 29.54 -6.52 9.94
C PHE A 140 29.42 -8.04 10.17
N ARG A 141 28.26 -8.60 9.85
CA ARG A 141 27.95 -10.02 9.95
C ARG A 141 27.28 -10.46 8.66
N ASP A 142 27.80 -11.52 8.07
CA ASP A 142 27.22 -12.11 6.87
C ASP A 142 25.80 -12.64 7.17
N PRO A 143 24.80 -12.27 6.37
CA PRO A 143 23.47 -12.87 6.44
C PRO A 143 23.54 -14.37 6.17
N LYS A 144 22.83 -15.17 6.96
CA LYS A 144 22.77 -16.63 6.82
C LYS A 144 21.33 -17.13 6.90
N PRO A 145 21.04 -18.30 6.33
CA PRO A 145 19.73 -18.94 6.47
C PRO A 145 19.28 -19.04 7.94
N GLY A 146 18.00 -18.81 8.19
CA GLY A 146 17.38 -18.82 9.52
C GLY A 146 17.48 -17.50 10.29
N MET A 147 18.22 -16.50 9.81
CA MET A 147 18.32 -15.20 10.47
C MET A 147 17.03 -14.38 10.29
N PRO A 148 16.51 -13.72 11.34
CA PRO A 148 15.35 -12.86 11.23
C PRO A 148 15.69 -11.57 10.51
N VAL A 149 14.75 -11.06 9.73
CA VAL A 149 14.89 -9.83 8.95
C VAL A 149 13.77 -8.86 9.31
N LYS A 150 14.11 -7.58 9.49
CA LYS A 150 13.18 -6.46 9.56
C LYS A 150 13.43 -5.53 8.39
N ILE A 151 12.38 -5.19 7.65
CA ILE A 151 12.46 -4.33 6.48
C ILE A 151 11.48 -3.19 6.67
N ARG A 152 11.96 -1.97 6.47
CA ARG A 152 11.13 -0.77 6.59
C ARG A 152 11.33 0.17 5.43
N GLN A 153 10.29 0.92 5.09
CA GLN A 153 10.36 1.91 4.03
C GLN A 153 11.41 2.97 4.37
N ALA A 154 12.17 3.39 3.36
CA ALA A 154 13.11 4.49 3.43
C ALA A 154 12.77 5.55 2.38
N SER A 155 13.56 6.61 2.34
CA SER A 155 13.42 7.64 1.32
C SER A 155 13.67 7.09 -0.10
N MET A 156 13.06 7.76 -1.09
CA MET A 156 13.33 7.56 -2.53
C MET A 156 13.07 6.14 -3.06
N GLY A 157 12.03 5.46 -2.54
CA GLY A 157 11.63 4.13 -3.03
C GLY A 157 12.63 3.01 -2.70
N SER A 158 13.50 3.24 -1.72
CA SER A 158 14.38 2.23 -1.14
C SER A 158 13.84 1.74 0.20
N PHE A 159 14.42 0.65 0.70
CA PHE A 159 14.06 0.05 1.98
C PHE A 159 15.30 -0.09 2.84
N LEU A 160 15.14 0.00 4.16
CA LEU A 160 16.18 -0.33 5.12
C LEU A 160 15.93 -1.73 5.64
N MET A 161 16.91 -2.59 5.46
CA MET A 161 16.90 -3.97 5.92
C MET A 161 17.87 -4.14 7.10
N THR A 162 17.39 -4.74 8.17
CA THR A 162 18.18 -5.21 9.30
C THR A 162 18.09 -6.73 9.34
N VAL A 163 19.22 -7.41 9.41
CA VAL A 163 19.31 -8.87 9.58
C VAL A 163 19.84 -9.15 10.98
N ASP A 164 19.18 -10.01 11.75
CA ASP A 164 19.65 -10.45 13.08
C ASP A 164 20.09 -9.30 14.01
N ASN A 165 19.31 -8.20 14.00
CA ASN A 165 19.55 -6.99 14.79
C ASN A 165 20.91 -6.29 14.53
N THR A 166 21.50 -6.48 13.35
CA THR A 166 22.71 -5.76 12.92
C THR A 166 22.42 -4.34 12.46
N ARG A 167 23.47 -3.59 12.09
CA ARG A 167 23.33 -2.31 11.39
C ARG A 167 22.49 -2.47 10.12
N ALA A 168 21.53 -1.57 9.92
CA ALA A 168 20.67 -1.57 8.75
C ALA A 168 21.44 -1.13 7.49
N PHE A 169 21.09 -1.71 6.34
CA PHE A 169 21.59 -1.30 5.01
C PHE A 169 20.42 -1.08 4.05
N ARG A 170 20.65 -0.32 2.98
CA ARG A 170 19.64 -0.05 1.97
C ARG A 170 19.53 -1.22 1.00
N ALA A 171 18.29 -1.66 0.78
CA ALA A 171 17.95 -2.70 -0.16
C ALA A 171 16.79 -2.27 -1.06
N ARG A 172 16.66 -2.96 -2.20
CA ARG A 172 15.50 -2.90 -3.09
C ARG A 172 15.02 -4.31 -3.35
N ARG A 173 13.70 -4.51 -3.40
CA ARG A 173 13.11 -5.76 -3.83
C ARG A 173 13.31 -5.94 -5.32
N THR A 174 13.84 -7.08 -5.74
CA THR A 174 14.06 -7.41 -7.15
C THR A 174 13.15 -8.55 -7.61
N GLU A 175 12.66 -9.40 -6.70
CA GLU A 175 11.71 -10.49 -6.97
C GLU A 175 10.75 -10.70 -5.78
#